data_AF-A0A822EZK5-F1
#
_entry.id   AF-A0A822EZK5-F1
#
_cell.length_a   1.000
_cell.length_b   1.000
_cell.length_c   1.000
_cell.angle_alpha   90.00
_cell.angle_beta   90.00
_cell.angle_gamma   90.00
#
_symmetry.space_group_name_H-M   'P 1'
#
loop_
_entity.id
_entity.type
_entity.pdbx_description
1 polymer ?
#
loop_
_entity_poly.entity_id
_entity_poly.type
_entity_poly.pdbx_seq_one_letter_code
_entity_poly.pdbx_strand_id
1 'polypeptide(L)'
;MSQSVEIFTMADDSQYGESVDIGHLHVDTQGNATFKRLPTNQLVEALQLGVPYSVGGLEARPAHDVLYQDFLAVEIIHFPKTGRTIPKATAPHRFN
;
A
#
# COMPACT_ATOMS: atom_id res chain seq x y z
N MET A 1 -22.28 40.27 28.58
CA MET A 1 -21.59 39.05 29.08
C MET A 1 -20.84 38.45 27.90
N SER A 2 -19.60 38.85 27.70
CA SER A 2 -18.70 38.24 26.70
C SER A 2 -17.91 37.18 27.47
N GLN A 3 -18.19 35.90 27.23
CA GLN A 3 -17.33 34.84 27.74
C GLN A 3 -16.13 34.73 26.80
N SER A 4 -14.96 35.09 27.32
CA SER A 4 -13.67 34.86 26.71
C SER A 4 -13.45 33.35 26.62
N VAL A 5 -13.30 32.82 25.40
CA VAL A 5 -12.83 31.45 25.20
C VAL A 5 -11.32 31.49 25.32
N GLU A 6 -10.79 31.01 26.45
CA GLU A 6 -9.36 30.77 26.58
C GLU A 6 -9.00 29.55 25.73
N ILE A 7 -8.35 29.79 24.59
CA ILE A 7 -7.71 28.73 23.82
C ILE A 7 -6.53 28.27 24.65
N PHE A 8 -6.71 27.12 25.30
CA PHE A 8 -5.69 26.42 26.05
C PHE A 8 -4.64 25.88 25.07
N THR A 9 -3.59 26.67 24.88
CA THR A 9 -2.38 26.25 24.19
C THR A 9 -1.65 25.24 25.07
N MET A 10 -1.83 23.94 24.80
CA MET A 10 -0.86 22.94 25.22
C MET A 10 0.28 22.95 24.22
N ALA A 11 1.33 23.70 24.55
CA ALA A 11 2.68 23.35 24.15
C ALA A 11 3.02 22.06 24.91
N ASP A 12 2.94 20.91 24.24
CA ASP A 12 3.67 19.73 24.67
C ASP A 12 4.99 19.69 23.87
N ASP A 13 5.97 20.41 24.41
CA ASP A 13 7.37 20.26 24.03
C ASP A 13 7.95 19.04 24.77
N SER A 14 7.89 17.87 24.16
CA SER A 14 8.91 16.83 24.36
C SER A 14 9.02 15.85 23.19
N GLN A 15 9.77 16.30 22.17
CA GLN A 15 10.83 15.54 21.50
C GLN A 15 10.50 14.12 21.00
N TYR A 16 10.16 14.02 19.71
CA TYR A 16 10.83 13.06 18.80
C TYR A 16 10.93 13.71 17.42
N GLY A 17 11.93 14.58 17.25
CA GLY A 17 12.49 14.88 15.94
C GLY A 17 13.28 13.66 15.44
N GLU A 18 12.60 12.53 15.34
CA GLU A 18 13.16 11.28 14.86
C GLU A 18 12.40 10.90 13.60
N SER A 19 13.16 10.65 12.53
CA SER A 19 12.57 10.24 11.28
C SER A 19 11.87 8.89 11.44
N VAL A 20 10.63 8.82 10.99
CA VAL A 20 9.79 7.63 11.16
C VAL A 20 9.88 6.78 9.91
N ASP A 21 10.40 5.56 10.08
CA ASP A 21 10.40 4.53 9.05
C ASP A 21 9.09 3.72 9.13
N ILE A 22 8.22 3.89 8.13
CA ILE A 22 7.02 3.08 7.92
C ILE A 22 7.28 2.13 6.74
N GLY A 23 7.89 0.99 7.02
CA GLY A 23 8.29 0.01 6.00
C GLY A 23 9.35 0.56 5.04
N HIS A 24 8.97 0.83 3.78
CA HIS A 24 9.84 1.46 2.79
C HIS A 24 9.78 2.99 2.81
N LEU A 25 8.80 3.57 3.50
CA LEU A 25 8.64 5.01 3.64
C LEU A 25 9.50 5.50 4.80
N HIS A 26 10.33 6.50 4.54
CA HIS A 26 11.05 7.28 5.52
C HIS A 26 10.40 8.66 5.58
N VAL A 27 9.91 9.08 6.74
CA VAL A 27 9.37 10.42 6.96
C VAL A 27 10.39 11.18 7.78
N ASP A 28 10.94 12.26 7.22
CA ASP A 28 11.88 13.11 7.96
C ASP A 28 11.16 13.98 9.00
N THR A 29 11.95 14.66 9.83
CA THR A 29 11.46 15.56 10.88
C THR A 29 10.79 16.83 10.33
N GLN A 30 10.94 17.10 9.04
CA GLN A 30 10.31 18.21 8.32
C GLN A 30 9.02 17.77 7.60
N GLY A 31 8.66 16.48 7.67
CA GLY A 31 7.50 15.89 7.00
C GLY A 31 7.75 15.46 5.54
N ASN A 32 8.98 15.51 5.04
CA ASN A 32 9.30 14.99 3.71
C ASN A 32 9.34 13.46 3.72
N ALA A 33 8.68 12.87 2.72
CA ALA A 33 8.59 11.43 2.51
C ALA A 33 9.64 10.96 1.48
N THR A 34 10.56 10.09 1.88
CA THR A 34 11.50 9.40 1.00
C THR A 34 11.22 7.91 0.99
N PHE A 35 11.08 7.29 -0.18
CA PHE A 35 10.97 5.84 -0.27
C PHE A 35 12.35 5.19 -0.45
N LYS A 36 12.63 4.13 0.32
CA LYS A 36 13.77 3.22 0.07
C LYS A 36 13.68 2.76 -1.38
N ARG A 37 14.76 2.95 -2.14
CA ARG A 37 14.81 2.55 -3.55
C ARG A 37 14.66 1.04 -3.66
N LEU A 38 13.48 0.59 -4.06
CA LEU A 38 13.33 -0.75 -4.60
C LEU A 38 13.97 -0.74 -6.00
N PRO A 39 14.79 -1.75 -6.37
CA PRO A 39 15.36 -1.80 -7.71
C PRO A 39 14.24 -1.73 -8.74
N THR A 40 14.31 -0.76 -9.65
CA THR A 40 13.25 -0.46 -10.63
C THR A 40 12.80 -1.71 -11.41
N ASN A 41 13.72 -2.62 -11.70
CA ASN A 41 13.43 -3.88 -12.38
C ASN A 41 12.49 -4.79 -11.60
N GLN A 42 12.61 -4.84 -10.26
CA GLN A 42 11.73 -5.62 -9.40
C GLN A 42 10.32 -5.02 -9.34
N LEU A 43 10.22 -3.69 -9.29
CA LEU A 43 8.93 -3.00 -9.35
C LEU A 43 8.21 -3.25 -10.68
N VAL A 44 8.95 -3.11 -11.79
CA VAL A 44 8.40 -3.35 -13.13
C VAL A 44 7.94 -4.79 -13.29
N GLU A 45 8.73 -5.78 -12.84
CA GLU A 45 8.34 -7.19 -12.91
C GLU A 45 7.12 -7.49 -12.03
N ALA A 46 7.03 -6.90 -10.83
CA ALA A 46 5.86 -7.05 -9.96
C ALA A 46 4.59 -6.50 -10.62
N LEU A 47 4.67 -5.35 -11.30
CA LEU A 47 3.54 -4.79 -12.06
C LEU A 47 3.18 -5.66 -13.27
N GLN A 48 4.20 -6.15 -14.00
CA GLN A 48 4.03 -7.06 -15.13
C GLN A 48 3.35 -8.37 -14.74
N LEU A 49 3.53 -8.84 -13.50
CA LEU A 49 2.86 -10.03 -12.99
C LEU A 49 1.47 -9.71 -12.43
N GLY A 50 1.36 -8.64 -11.64
CA GLY A 50 0.14 -8.31 -10.90
C GLY A 50 -1.03 -7.84 -11.77
N VAL A 51 -0.76 -6.99 -12.76
CA VAL A 51 -1.81 -6.44 -13.63
C VAL A 51 -2.50 -7.51 -14.48
N PRO A 52 -1.80 -8.29 -15.33
CA PRO A 52 -2.45 -9.30 -16.15
C PRO A 52 -3.08 -10.41 -15.32
N TYR A 53 -2.52 -10.73 -14.14
CA TYR A 53 -3.12 -11.69 -13.23
C TYR A 53 -4.48 -11.20 -12.70
N SER A 54 -4.56 -9.94 -12.27
CA SER A 54 -5.79 -9.33 -11.77
C SER A 54 -6.85 -9.22 -12.86
N VAL A 55 -6.46 -8.73 -14.04
CA VAL A 55 -7.37 -8.56 -15.19
C VAL A 55 -7.87 -9.91 -15.69
N GLY A 56 -6.99 -10.90 -15.87
CA GLY A 56 -7.40 -12.24 -16.30
C GLY A 56 -8.30 -12.95 -15.29
N GLY A 57 -8.09 -12.71 -13.99
CA GLY A 57 -8.99 -13.18 -12.93
C GLY A 57 -10.38 -12.53 -12.95
N LEU A 58 -10.47 -11.25 -13.37
CA LEU A 58 -11.74 -10.54 -13.54
C LEU A 58 -12.51 -11.04 -14.76
N GLU A 59 -11.84 -11.28 -15.90
CA GLU A 59 -12.48 -11.83 -17.11
C GLU A 59 -13.10 -13.21 -16.89
N ALA A 60 -12.54 -14.00 -15.97
CA ALA A 60 -13.09 -15.29 -15.60
C ALA A 60 -14.41 -15.19 -14.80
N ARG A 61 -14.75 -14.01 -14.26
CA ARG A 61 -16.00 -13.77 -13.52
C ARG A 61 -17.08 -13.25 -14.48
N PRO A 62 -18.35 -13.62 -14.26
CA PRO A 62 -19.44 -13.02 -15.03
C PRO A 62 -19.52 -11.51 -14.76
N ALA A 63 -19.75 -10.73 -15.83
CA ALA A 63 -19.99 -9.30 -15.73
C ALA A 63 -21.24 -9.04 -14.87
N HIS A 64 -21.15 -8.08 -13.95
CA HIS A 64 -22.23 -7.68 -13.05
C HIS A 64 -22.16 -6.17 -12.80
N ASP A 65 -23.29 -5.60 -12.38
CA ASP A 65 -23.37 -4.19 -12.00
C ASP A 65 -22.52 -3.92 -10.75
N VAL A 66 -21.89 -2.74 -10.70
CA VAL A 66 -21.08 -2.32 -9.55
C VAL A 66 -21.98 -1.91 -8.40
N LEU A 67 -21.78 -2.51 -7.23
CA LEU A 67 -22.51 -2.24 -6.00
C LEU A 67 -21.62 -1.51 -4.97
N TYR A 68 -22.22 -0.98 -3.90
CA TYR A 68 -21.47 -0.30 -2.84
C TYR A 68 -20.41 -1.21 -2.20
N GLN A 69 -20.67 -2.52 -2.14
CA GLN A 69 -19.79 -3.53 -1.59
C GLN A 69 -18.49 -3.67 -2.39
N ASP A 70 -18.50 -3.42 -3.70
CA ASP A 70 -17.30 -3.55 -4.55
C ASP A 70 -16.25 -2.50 -4.22
N PHE A 71 -16.68 -1.32 -3.77
CA PHE A 71 -15.77 -0.27 -3.29
C PHE A 71 -15.12 -0.61 -1.95
N LEU A 72 -15.66 -1.58 -1.21
CA LEU A 72 -15.08 -2.08 0.04
C LEU A 72 -14.19 -3.31 -0.20
N ALA A 73 -14.24 -3.92 -1.38
CA ALA A 73 -13.50 -5.13 -1.69
C ALA A 73 -12.06 -4.82 -2.11
N VAL A 74 -11.10 -5.44 -1.43
CA VAL A 74 -9.68 -5.42 -1.79
C VAL A 74 -9.18 -6.87 -1.86
N GLU A 75 -8.60 -7.23 -3.00
CA GLU A 75 -7.93 -8.51 -3.18
C GLU A 75 -6.41 -8.36 -3.02
N ILE A 76 -5.85 -9.13 -2.09
CA ILE A 76 -4.40 -9.19 -1.85
C ILE A 76 -3.88 -10.52 -2.37
N ILE A 77 -2.93 -10.47 -3.30
CA ILE A 77 -2.32 -11.65 -3.91
C ILE A 77 -0.83 -11.64 -3.63
N HIS A 78 -0.33 -12.77 -3.15
CA HIS A 78 1.09 -12.97 -2.91
C HIS A 78 1.73 -13.76 -4.05
N PHE A 79 2.80 -13.22 -4.63
CA PHE A 79 3.61 -13.86 -5.66
C PHE A 79 4.92 -14.35 -5.03
N PRO A 80 5.02 -15.63 -4.62
CA PRO A 80 6.29 -16.19 -4.18
C PRO A 80 7.18 -16.49 -5.38
N LYS A 81 8.50 -16.36 -5.18
CA LYS A 81 9.52 -16.64 -6.20
C LYS A 81 9.36 -18.01 -6.89
N THR A 82 8.96 -19.04 -6.15
CA THR A 82 8.75 -20.41 -6.64
C THR A 82 7.46 -20.59 -7.43
N GLY A 83 6.59 -19.58 -7.45
CA GLY A 83 5.20 -19.74 -7.85
C GLY A 83 4.39 -20.53 -6.82
N ARG A 84 3.08 -20.60 -7.06
CA ARG A 84 2.09 -21.28 -6.21
C ARG A 84 0.99 -21.84 -7.09
N THR A 85 0.36 -22.93 -6.69
CA THR A 85 -0.76 -23.53 -7.43
C THR A 85 -2.12 -23.38 -6.73
N ILE A 86 -2.16 -23.35 -5.39
CA ILE A 86 -3.41 -23.37 -4.59
C ILE A 86 -3.39 -22.29 -3.51
N PRO A 87 -4.46 -21.50 -3.28
CA PRO A 87 -5.77 -21.51 -3.94
C PRO A 87 -5.81 -20.64 -5.20
N LYS A 88 -4.77 -19.84 -5.44
CA LYS A 88 -4.63 -18.94 -6.58
C LYS A 88 -3.25 -19.19 -7.20
N ALA A 89 -3.23 -19.65 -8.44
CA ALA A 89 -2.00 -20.00 -9.12
C ALA A 89 -1.20 -18.75 -9.48
N THR A 90 0.09 -18.69 -9.15
CA THR A 90 0.98 -17.58 -9.50
C THR A 90 2.24 -18.14 -10.17
N ALA A 91 2.72 -17.45 -11.21
CA ALA A 91 3.92 -17.83 -11.92
C ALA A 91 5.18 -17.62 -11.07
N PRO A 92 6.21 -18.49 -11.20
CA PRO A 92 7.52 -18.24 -10.61
C PRO A 92 8.20 -17.03 -11.26
N HIS A 93 9.00 -16.32 -10.47
CA HIS A 93 9.72 -15.12 -10.91
C HIS A 93 11.07 -15.01 -10.21
N ARG A 94 11.93 -14.06 -10.60
CA ARG A 94 13.32 -14.04 -10.11
C ARG A 94 13.50 -13.29 -8.79
N PHE A 95 12.64 -12.32 -8.52
CA PHE A 95 12.72 -11.41 -7.38
C PHE A 95 12.05 -11.99 -6.13
N ASN A 96 12.34 -11.39 -4.96
CA ASN A 96 11.85 -11.81 -3.65
C ASN A 96 10.68 -10.96 -3.15
#